data_AF-A0A957LP43-F1
#
_entry.id   AF-A0A957LP43-F1
#
_cell.length_a   1.000
_cell.length_b   1.000
_cell.length_c   1.000
_cell.angle_alpha   90.00
_cell.angle_beta   90.00
_cell.angle_gamma   90.00
#
_symmetry.space_group_name_H-M   'P 1'
#
loop_
_entity.id
_entity.type
_entity.pdbx_description
1 polymer ?
#
loop_
_entity_poly.entity_id
_entity_poly.type
_entity_poly.pdbx_seq_one_letter_code
_entity_poly.pdbx_strand_id
1 'polypeptide(L)' 'MAVYDSTEQFYAVMKDVFDQVMQHPDHIESFTRSNLVIRMSTTDPAAEILLDGRQPPLEVFF' A
#
# COMPACT_ATOMS: atom_id res chain seq x y z
N MET A 1 11.06 19.13 -4.69
CA MET A 1 9.96 19.27 -5.65
C MET A 1 9.02 18.13 -5.33
N ALA A 2 7.87 18.44 -4.74
CA ALA A 2 6.92 17.41 -4.34
C ALA A 2 6.37 16.74 -5.61
N VAL A 3 6.42 15.40 -5.66
CA VAL A 3 5.87 14.63 -6.79
C VAL A 3 4.34 14.61 -6.74
N TYR A 4 3.79 14.77 -5.54
CA TYR A 4 2.35 14.85 -5.28
C TYR A 4 2.03 16.23 -4.69
N ASP A 5 0.92 16.80 -5.15
CA ASP A 5 0.40 18.11 -4.73
C ASP A 5 -0.16 18.08 -3.30
N SER A 6 -0.62 16.91 -2.83
CA SER A 6 -1.13 16.75 -1.46
C SER A 6 -1.07 15.30 -0.96
N THR A 7 -1.23 15.12 0.35
CA THR A 7 -1.36 13.79 0.98
C THR A 7 -2.58 13.04 0.45
N GLU A 8 -3.69 13.72 0.21
CA GLU A 8 -4.91 13.12 -0.34
C GLU A 8 -4.69 12.61 -1.77
N GLN A 9 -3.97 13.38 -2.61
CA GLN A 9 -3.61 12.94 -3.96
C GLN A 9 -2.70 11.71 -3.91
N PHE A 10 -1.73 11.69 -2.99
CA PHE A 10 -0.87 10.53 -2.77
C PHE A 10 -1.69 9.30 -2.37
N TYR A 11 -2.61 9.42 -1.40
CA TYR A 11 -3.45 8.31 -0.98
C TYR A 11 -4.38 7.81 -2.08
N ALA A 12 -4.94 8.69 -2.91
CA ALA A 12 -5.76 8.30 -4.05
C ALA A 12 -4.96 7.45 -5.05
N VAL A 13 -3.74 7.90 -5.40
CA VAL A 13 -2.87 7.15 -6.33
C VAL A 13 -2.43 5.82 -5.72
N MET A 14 -2.06 5.79 -4.45
CA MET A 14 -1.64 4.55 -3.79
C MET A 14 -2.81 3.56 -3.69
N LYS A 15 -4.03 4.05 -3.42
CA LYS A 15 -5.23 3.22 -3.46
C LYS A 15 -5.43 2.57 -4.82
N ASP A 16 -5.34 3.33 -5.91
CA ASP A 16 -5.48 2.79 -7.27
C ASP A 16 -4.41 1.74 -7.59
N VAL A 17 -3.16 1.97 -7.17
CA VAL A 17 -2.06 1.01 -7.35
C VAL A 17 -2.35 -0.29 -6.61
N PHE A 18 -2.73 -0.23 -5.33
CA PHE A 18 -2.99 -1.43 -4.56
C PHE A 18 -4.28 -2.15 -5.00
N ASP A 19 -5.31 -1.42 -5.44
CA ASP A 19 -6.51 -2.00 -6.04
C ASP A 19 -6.17 -2.79 -7.33
N GLN A 20 -5.19 -2.33 -8.13
CA GLN A 20 -4.68 -3.09 -9.28
C GLN A 20 -3.86 -4.30 -8.88
N VAL A 21 -2.98 -4.17 -7.88
CA VAL A 21 -2.16 -5.28 -7.37
C VAL A 21 -3.05 -6.41 -6.82
N MET A 22 -4.14 -6.06 -6.13
CA MET A 22 -5.11 -7.02 -5.60
C MET A 22 -5.84 -7.82 -6.69
N GLN A 23 -5.93 -7.31 -7.93
CA GLN A 23 -6.51 -8.06 -9.06
C GLN A 23 -5.60 -9.19 -9.54
N HIS A 24 -4.33 -9.20 -9.13
CA HIS A 24 -3.34 -10.20 -9.47
C HIS A 24 -2.76 -10.88 -8.22
N PRO A 25 -3.55 -11.72 -7.53
CA PRO A 25 -3.16 -12.33 -6.25
C PRO A 25 -1.86 -13.14 -6.33
N ASP A 26 -1.53 -13.69 -7.49
CA ASP A 26 -0.28 -14.43 -7.74
C ASP A 26 0.98 -13.57 -7.49
N HIS A 27 0.90 -12.25 -7.65
CA HIS A 27 2.02 -11.33 -7.45
C HIS A 27 2.26 -11.01 -5.97
N ILE A 28 1.26 -11.22 -5.11
CA ILE A 28 1.34 -10.96 -3.66
C ILE A 28 1.33 -12.24 -2.83
N GLU A 29 1.34 -13.42 -3.45
CA GLU A 29 1.35 -14.71 -2.76
C GLU A 29 2.59 -14.85 -1.86
N SER A 30 3.77 -14.49 -2.37
CA SER A 30 5.02 -14.53 -1.58
C SER A 30 4.96 -13.60 -0.36
N PHE A 31 4.31 -12.44 -0.50
CA PHE A 31 4.14 -11.46 0.56
C PHE A 31 3.18 -11.95 1.64
N THR A 32 2.00 -12.44 1.24
CA THR A 32 0.99 -12.96 2.18
C THR A 32 1.48 -14.23 2.92
N ARG A 33 2.22 -15.11 2.24
CA ARG A 33 2.82 -16.30 2.86
C ARG A 33 3.94 -15.98 3.86
N SER A 34 4.53 -14.79 3.76
CA SER A 34 5.61 -14.36 4.65
C SER A 34 5.11 -13.78 5.98
N ASN A 35 3.78 -13.65 6.18
CA ASN A 35 3.16 -13.09 7.40
C ASN A 35 3.72 -11.71 7.79
N LEU A 36 4.04 -10.88 6.80
CA LEU A 36 4.66 -9.58 7.01
C LEU A 36 3.61 -8.50 7.25
N VAL A 37 3.98 -7.56 8.11
CA VAL A 37 3.29 -6.28 8.26
C VAL A 37 4.29 -5.19 7.92
N ILE A 38 4.01 -4.40 6.88
CA ILE A 38 4.87 -3.30 6.45
C ILE A 38 4.16 -2.00 6.76
N ARG A 39 4.83 -1.12 7.52
CA ARG A 39 4.43 0.27 7.69
C ARG A 39 5.38 1.14 6.88
N MET A 40 4.84 1.90 5.95
CA MET A 40 5.57 2.90 5.19
C MET A 40 5.20 4.28 5.70
N SER A 41 6.19 5.08 6.06
CA SER A 41 6.01 6.48 6.42
C SER A 41 6.77 7.33 5.42
N THR A 42 6.08 8.29 4.83
CA THR A 42 6.62 9.25 3.88
C THR A 42 6.71 10.62 4.54
N THR A 43 7.66 11.46 4.08
CA THR A 43 7.93 12.77 4.69
C THR A 43 7.46 13.95 3.85
N ASP A 44 7.23 13.74 2.55
CA ASP A 44 6.77 14.77 1.60
C ASP A 44 6.01 14.09 0.44
N PRO A 45 4.67 13.97 0.50
CA PRO A 45 3.79 14.40 1.60
C PRO A 45 3.99 13.57 2.88
N ALA A 46 3.59 14.11 4.03
CA ALA A 46 3.61 13.36 5.29
C ALA A 46 2.43 12.39 5.34
N ALA A 47 2.66 11.13 4.96
CA ALA A 47 1.63 10.10 4.88
C ALA A 47 2.11 8.76 5.45
N GLU A 48 1.17 7.95 5.95
CA GLU A 48 1.44 6.60 6.48
C GLU A 48 0.61 5.57 5.70
N ILE A 49 1.21 4.43 5.36
CA ILE A 49 0.51 3.30 4.72
C ILE A 49 0.87 2.03 5.48
N LEU A 50 -0.14 1.21 5.80
CA LEU A 50 0.05 -0.09 6.42
C LEU A 50 -0.39 -1.20 5.46
N LEU A 51 0.52 -2.14 5.20
CA LEU A 51 0.26 -3.35 4.44
C LEU A 51 0.23 -4.53 5.40
N ASP A 52 -0.90 -5.24 5.49
CA ASP A 52 -1.05 -6.42 6.33
C ASP A 52 -1.18 -7.68 5.47
N GLY A 53 -0.09 -8.43 5.38
CA GLY A 53 -0.05 -9.71 4.65
C GLY A 53 -0.43 -10.92 5.50
N ARG A 54 -0.81 -10.76 6.78
CA ARG A 54 -1.06 -11.90 7.68
C ARG A 54 -2.35 -12.65 7.35
N GLN A 55 -3.27 -12.02 6.61
CA GLN A 55 -4.51 -12.63 6.14
C GLN A 55 -4.68 -12.33 4.65
N PRO A 56 -5.00 -13.33 3.82
CA PRO A 56 -5.43 -13.09 2.44
C PRO A 56 -6.93 -12.73 2.39
N PRO A 57 -7.37 -11.78 1.54
CA PRO A 57 -6.53 -10.94 0.68
C PRO A 57 -5.72 -9.91 1.48
N LEU A 58 -4.56 -9.50 0.94
CA LEU A 58 -3.71 -8.44 1.50
C LEU A 58 -4.57 -7.23 1.92
N GLU A 59 -4.45 -6.75 3.16
CA GLU A 59 -5.17 -5.54 3.59
C GLU A 59 -4.25 -4.32 3.51
N VAL A 60 -4.78 -3.18 3.07
CA VAL A 60 -4.04 -1.92 2.94
C VAL A 60 -4.80 -0.81 3.66
N PHE A 61 -4.11 -0.08 4.53
CA PHE A 61 -4.64 1.05 5.29
C PHE A 61 -3.86 2.33 4.96
N PHE A 62 -4.56 3.45 4.87
CA PHE A 62 -4.05 4.77 4.49
C PHE A 62 -4.32 5.77 5.62
#